data_AF-J9AFJ5-F1
#
_entry.id   AF-J9AFJ5-F1
#
_cell.length_a   1.000
_cell.length_b   1.000
_cell.length_c   1.000
_cell.angle_alpha   90.00
_cell.angle_beta   90.00
_cell.angle_gamma   90.00
#
_symmetry.space_group_name_H-M   'P 1'
#
loop_
_entity.id
_entity.type
_entity.pdbx_description
1 polymer ?
#
loop_
_entity_poly.entity_id
_entity_poly.type
_entity_poly.pdbx_seq_one_letter_code
_entity_poly.pdbx_strand_id
1 'polypeptide(L)'
;TGDATIFPTESIVQNFASKSIIFVAINYRLGPLGFLTASHRDLHGNYGLDDQIEAIRWIRANARNFDGNLNNIVVGGIGAGAACASILAVSPKTRDFCFCCLFMWFAFY
;
A
#
# COMPACT_ATOMS: atom_id res chain seq x y z
N THR A 1 -12.11 -4.28 6.22
CA THR A 1 -11.29 -3.79 7.35
C THR A 1 -9.99 -3.26 6.79
N GLY A 2 -9.78 -1.97 6.91
CA GLY A 2 -8.63 -1.23 6.38
C GLY A 2 -8.79 0.19 6.88
N ASP A 3 -8.21 0.48 8.04
CA ASP A 3 -8.34 1.75 8.72
C ASP A 3 -6.94 2.26 9.10
N ALA A 4 -6.67 3.53 8.82
CA ALA A 4 -5.43 4.19 9.16
C ALA A 4 -5.35 4.57 10.65
N THR A 5 -6.48 4.59 11.38
CA THR A 5 -6.49 4.85 12.84
C THR A 5 -5.71 3.81 13.66
N ILE A 6 -5.41 2.65 13.06
CA ILE A 6 -4.59 1.58 13.66
C ILE A 6 -3.14 2.06 13.91
N PHE A 7 -2.70 3.13 13.27
CA PHE A 7 -1.39 3.75 13.51
C PHE A 7 -1.56 5.08 14.27
N PRO A 8 -1.39 5.09 15.61
CA PRO A 8 -1.42 6.31 16.39
C PRO A 8 -0.36 7.30 15.90
N THR A 9 -0.72 8.57 15.80
CA THR A 9 0.20 9.64 15.36
C THR A 9 1.46 9.68 16.20
N GLU A 10 1.36 9.44 17.51
CA GLU A 10 2.52 9.39 18.42
C GLU A 10 3.49 8.27 18.00
N SER A 11 2.95 7.11 17.65
CA SER A 11 3.76 5.97 17.19
C SER A 11 4.41 6.26 15.84
N ILE A 12 3.72 6.98 14.94
CA ILE A 12 4.27 7.40 13.65
C ILE A 12 5.46 8.34 13.86
N VAL A 13 5.28 9.37 14.69
CA VAL A 13 6.31 10.37 14.96
C VAL A 13 7.52 9.74 15.66
N GLN A 14 7.29 8.94 16.70
CA GLN A 14 8.37 8.35 17.50
C GLN A 14 9.17 7.29 16.75
N ASN A 15 8.55 6.49 15.88
CA ASN A 15 9.23 5.37 15.23
C ASN A 15 9.74 5.69 13.82
N PHE A 16 9.08 6.58 13.07
CA PHE A 16 9.41 6.88 11.69
C PHE A 16 9.95 8.30 11.52
N ALA A 17 9.19 9.32 11.92
CA ALA A 17 9.59 10.71 11.69
C ALA A 17 10.90 11.07 12.43
N SER A 18 11.08 10.59 13.67
CA SER A 18 12.32 10.74 14.45
C SER A 18 13.55 10.13 13.77
N LYS A 19 13.35 9.15 12.88
CA LYS A 19 14.40 8.45 12.12
C LYS A 19 14.53 8.96 10.68
N SER A 20 13.95 10.13 10.38
CA SER A 20 13.93 10.71 9.03
C SER A 20 13.27 9.80 7.98
N ILE A 21 12.25 9.04 8.38
CA ILE A 21 11.44 8.20 7.49
C ILE A 21 10.11 8.91 7.23
N ILE A 22 9.76 9.06 5.95
CA ILE A 22 8.45 9.57 5.52
C ILE A 22 7.44 8.44 5.59
N PHE A 23 6.42 8.61 6.43
CA PHE A 23 5.31 7.67 6.55
C PHE A 23 4.12 8.16 5.72
N VAL A 24 3.60 7.30 4.85
CA VAL A 24 2.43 7.60 4.00
C VAL A 24 1.37 6.52 4.23
N ALA A 25 0.19 6.92 4.67
CA ALA A 25 -0.99 6.06 4.72
C ALA A 25 -1.89 6.34 3.51
N ILE A 26 -2.42 5.29 2.90
CA ILE A 26 -3.28 5.39 1.72
C ILE A 26 -4.63 4.73 1.99
N ASN A 27 -5.68 5.31 1.44
CA ASN A 27 -7.00 4.68 1.37
C ASN A 27 -7.19 4.08 -0.02
N TYR A 28 -7.83 2.92 -0.08
CA TYR A 28 -8.18 2.24 -1.32
C TYR A 28 -9.60 1.67 -1.21
N ARG A 29 -10.24 1.40 -2.35
CA ARG A 29 -11.61 0.88 -2.37
C ARG A 29 -11.69 -0.49 -1.70
N LEU A 30 -12.72 -0.68 -0.86
CA LEU A 30 -12.99 -1.91 -0.12
C LEU A 30 -14.31 -2.56 -0.57
N GLY A 31 -14.51 -3.82 -0.18
CA GLY A 31 -15.74 -4.56 -0.45
C GLY A 31 -16.04 -4.70 -1.95
N PRO A 32 -17.32 -4.74 -2.36
CA PRO A 32 -17.70 -4.87 -3.76
C PRO A 32 -17.13 -3.75 -4.64
N LEU A 33 -17.02 -2.52 -4.12
CA LEU A 33 -16.48 -1.40 -4.89
C LEU A 33 -15.00 -1.55 -5.25
N GLY A 34 -14.24 -2.30 -4.43
CA GLY A 34 -12.82 -2.54 -4.66
C GLY A 34 -12.51 -3.88 -5.31
N PHE A 35 -13.35 -4.89 -5.09
CA PHE A 35 -12.98 -6.28 -5.38
C PHE A 35 -14.08 -7.08 -6.09
N LEU A 36 -15.20 -6.47 -6.47
CA LEU A 36 -16.18 -7.15 -7.32
C LEU A 36 -15.57 -7.46 -8.69
N THR A 37 -15.66 -8.72 -9.09
CA THR A 37 -15.26 -9.20 -10.41
C THR A 37 -16.43 -9.91 -11.06
N ALA A 38 -16.58 -9.75 -12.37
CA ALA A 38 -17.53 -10.50 -13.18
C ALA A 38 -16.83 -11.01 -14.44
N SER A 39 -17.36 -12.08 -15.04
CA SER A 39 -16.82 -12.67 -16.28
C SER A 39 -16.92 -11.75 -17.52
N HIS A 40 -17.44 -10.53 -17.36
CA HIS A 40 -17.58 -9.53 -18.40
C HIS A 40 -16.33 -8.65 -18.48
N ARG A 41 -15.92 -8.25 -19.69
CA ARG A 41 -14.68 -7.47 -19.91
C ARG A 41 -14.60 -6.16 -19.12
N ASP A 42 -15.75 -5.59 -18.78
CA ASP A 42 -15.85 -4.28 -18.13
C ASP A 42 -15.67 -4.34 -16.60
N LEU A 43 -15.69 -5.55 -16.01
CA LEU A 43 -15.58 -5.79 -14.57
C LEU A 43 -14.45 -6.77 -14.25
N HIS A 44 -13.22 -6.40 -14.61
CA HIS A 44 -12.03 -7.20 -14.33
C HIS A 44 -11.73 -7.36 -12.83
N GLY A 45 -12.29 -6.50 -11.96
CA GLY A 45 -12.10 -6.55 -10.51
C GLY A 45 -10.73 -6.05 -10.07
N ASN A 46 -10.38 -6.28 -8.80
CA ASN A 46 -9.12 -5.82 -8.17
C ASN A 46 -8.88 -4.31 -8.25
N TYR A 47 -9.94 -3.52 -8.38
CA TYR A 47 -9.89 -2.06 -8.36
C TYR A 47 -9.22 -1.48 -7.10
N GLY A 48 -9.36 -2.15 -5.95
CA GLY A 48 -8.67 -1.77 -4.72
C GLY A 48 -7.15 -1.97 -4.80
N LEU A 49 -6.66 -2.93 -5.60
CA LEU A 49 -5.23 -3.08 -5.88
C LEU A 49 -4.78 -2.03 -6.90
N ASP A 50 -5.58 -1.75 -7.93
CA ASP A 50 -5.26 -0.68 -8.89
C ASP A 50 -5.18 0.70 -8.20
N ASP A 51 -6.02 0.96 -7.19
CA ASP A 51 -5.91 2.16 -6.35
C ASP A 51 -4.56 2.23 -5.61
N GLN A 52 -4.10 1.11 -5.04
CA GLN A 52 -2.81 1.06 -4.35
C GLN A 52 -1.65 1.25 -5.33
N ILE A 53 -1.74 0.70 -6.53
CA ILE A 53 -0.75 0.91 -7.61
C ILE A 53 -0.67 2.39 -7.97
N GLU A 54 -1.81 3.04 -8.17
CA GLU A 54 -1.86 4.45 -8.55
C GLU A 54 -1.37 5.35 -7.41
N ALA A 55 -1.68 5.00 -6.16
CA ALA A 55 -1.13 5.69 -4.99
C ALA A 55 0.40 5.59 -4.95
N ILE A 56 0.98 4.41 -5.22
CA ILE A 56 2.44 4.24 -5.28
C ILE A 56 3.05 5.08 -6.41
N ARG A 57 2.41 5.14 -7.58
CA ARG A 57 2.86 6.01 -8.70
C ARG A 57 2.83 7.47 -8.30
N TRP A 58 1.77 7.92 -7.65
CA TRP A 58 1.66 9.29 -7.15
C TRP A 58 2.76 9.59 -6.11
N ILE A 59 3.00 8.67 -5.17
CA ILE A 59 4.08 8.82 -4.17
C ILE A 59 5.42 8.94 -4.88
N ARG A 60 5.73 8.08 -5.86
CA ARG A 60 7.00 8.18 -6.61
C ARG A 60 7.10 9.48 -7.41
N ALA A 61 6.00 10.00 -7.96
CA ALA A 61 6.01 11.28 -8.67
C ALA A 61 6.23 12.48 -7.73
N ASN A 62 5.78 12.38 -6.47
CA ASN A 62 5.75 13.51 -5.54
C ASN A 62 6.76 13.44 -4.39
N ALA A 63 7.37 12.28 -4.12
CA ALA A 63 8.22 12.10 -2.95
C ALA A 63 9.42 13.04 -2.92
N ARG A 64 9.95 13.46 -4.07
CA ARG A 64 11.02 14.50 -4.14
C ARG A 64 10.59 15.83 -3.51
N ASN A 65 9.31 16.17 -3.54
CA ASN A 65 8.78 17.40 -2.94
C ASN A 65 8.71 17.34 -1.41
N PHE A 66 8.87 16.14 -0.84
CA PHE A 66 8.87 15.89 0.61
C PHE A 66 10.25 15.44 1.11
N ASP A 67 11.31 15.68 0.32
CA ASP A 67 12.68 15.20 0.58
C ASP A 67 12.80 13.66 0.69
N GLY A 68 11.88 12.94 0.04
CA GLY A 68 11.86 11.48 -0.01
C GLY A 68 12.78 10.87 -1.06
N ASN A 69 13.32 9.69 -0.76
CA ASN A 69 14.15 8.92 -1.69
C ASN A 69 13.30 8.00 -2.58
N LEU A 70 13.27 8.28 -3.88
CA LEU A 70 12.51 7.53 -4.90
C LEU A 70 12.95 6.08 -5.10
N ASN A 71 14.19 5.76 -4.72
CA ASN A 71 14.77 4.42 -4.85
C ASN A 71 14.59 3.58 -3.58
N ASN A 72 14.02 4.14 -2.52
CA ASN A 72 13.84 3.48 -1.24
C ASN A 72 12.38 3.57 -0.76
N ILE A 73 11.48 3.01 -1.55
CA ILE A 73 10.06 2.90 -1.21
C ILE A 73 9.81 1.49 -0.66
N VAL A 74 9.36 1.44 0.59
CA VAL A 74 8.95 0.22 1.29
C VAL A 74 7.44 0.23 1.40
N VAL A 75 6.79 -0.83 0.92
CA VAL A 75 5.33 -0.99 1.02
C VAL A 75 5.05 -1.97 2.15
N GLY A 76 4.13 -1.63 3.05
CA GLY A 76 3.77 -2.49 4.16
C GLY A 76 2.30 -2.36 4.50
N GLY A 77 1.77 -3.32 5.25
CA GLY A 77 0.38 -3.30 5.67
C GLY A 77 0.10 -4.29 6.78
N ILE A 78 -1.11 -4.18 7.34
CA ILE A 78 -1.63 -5.08 8.37
C ILE A 78 -2.83 -5.86 7.84
N GLY A 79 -2.91 -7.17 8.11
CA GLY A 79 -4.04 -8.02 7.73
C GLY A 79 -4.30 -8.04 6.22
N ALA A 80 -5.48 -7.57 5.79
CA ALA A 80 -5.82 -7.46 4.36
C ALA A 80 -4.84 -6.54 3.59
N GLY A 81 -4.32 -5.49 4.24
CA GLY A 81 -3.28 -4.64 3.65
C GLY A 81 -1.94 -5.36 3.49
N ALA A 82 -1.60 -6.29 4.39
CA ALA A 82 -0.39 -7.12 4.27
C ALA A 82 -0.51 -8.07 3.06
N ALA A 83 -1.69 -8.69 2.88
CA ALA A 83 -1.96 -9.52 1.72
C ALA A 83 -1.89 -8.73 0.40
N CYS A 84 -2.43 -7.51 0.37
CA CYS A 84 -2.30 -6.63 -0.79
C CYS A 84 -0.84 -6.28 -1.07
N ALA A 85 -0.05 -5.96 -0.04
CA ALA A 85 1.39 -5.71 -0.18
C ALA A 85 2.12 -6.94 -0.77
N SER A 86 1.79 -8.16 -0.32
CA SER A 86 2.33 -9.39 -0.92
C SER A 86 2.01 -9.49 -2.41
N ILE A 87 0.75 -9.22 -2.80
CA ILE A 87 0.32 -9.26 -4.20
C ILE A 87 1.05 -8.21 -5.03
N LEU A 88 1.23 -7.00 -4.51
CA LEU A 88 1.98 -5.94 -5.18
C LEU A 88 3.47 -6.26 -5.30
N ALA A 89 4.07 -6.98 -4.36
CA ALA A 89 5.47 -7.39 -4.47
C ALA A 89 5.72 -8.38 -5.62
N VAL A 90 4.76 -9.26 -5.91
CA VAL A 90 4.89 -10.28 -6.98
C VAL A 90 4.29 -9.85 -8.31
N SER A 91 3.45 -8.80 -8.33
CA SER A 91 2.75 -8.35 -9.53
C SER A 91 3.71 -7.73 -10.56
N PRO A 92 3.63 -8.14 -11.84
CA PRO A 92 4.41 -7.53 -12.92
C PRO A 92 4.17 -6.02 -13.06
N LYS A 93 3.00 -5.51 -12.63
CA LYS A 93 2.65 -4.08 -12.71
C LYS A 93 3.45 -3.20 -11.75
N THR A 94 4.05 -3.78 -10.71
CA THR A 94 4.67 -3.06 -9.58
C THR A 94 6.10 -3.49 -9.27
N ARG A 95 6.62 -4.47 -10.02
CA ARG A 95 7.97 -5.04 -9.87
C ARG A 95 9.10 -3.99 -9.91
N ASP A 96 8.91 -2.91 -10.66
CA ASP A 96 9.94 -1.88 -10.84
C ASP A 96 9.98 -0.82 -9.73
N PHE A 97 9.02 -0.85 -8.80
CA PHE A 97 8.79 0.24 -7.84
C PHE A 97 8.68 -0.21 -6.38
N CYS A 98 8.46 -1.50 -6.10
CA CYS A 98 8.27 -2.03 -4.75
C CYS A 98 9.41 -2.98 -4.37
N PHE A 99 10.35 -2.52 -3.52
CA PHE A 99 11.60 -3.25 -3.23
C PHE A 99 11.58 -4.09 -1.95
N CYS A 100 10.70 -3.79 -0.99
CA CYS A 100 10.65 -4.52 0.29
C CYS A 100 9.23 -4.49 0.86
N CYS A 101 8.74 -5.64 1.34
CA CYS A 101 7.43 -5.75 1.98
C CYS A 101 7.58 -6.12 3.46
N LEU A 102 7.05 -5.28 4.34
CA LEU A 102 6.96 -5.57 5.77
C LEU A 102 5.58 -6.15 6.06
N PHE A 103 5.57 -7.43 6.47
CA PHE A 103 4.37 -8.17 6.81
C PHE A 103 4.10 -8.10 8.31
N MET A 104 3.00 -7.47 8.70
CA MET A 104 2.47 -7.62 10.04
C MET A 104 1.08 -8.24 9.95
N TRP A 105 0.98 -9.46 10.49
CA TRP A 105 -0.22 -10.26 10.62
C TRP A 105 -0.69 -10.98 9.34
N PHE A 106 -0.33 -12.26 9.26
CA PHE A 106 -0.88 -13.27 8.36
C PHE A 106 -1.42 -14.39 9.26
N ALA A 107 -2.70 -14.35 9.61
CA ALA A 107 -3.37 -15.45 10.30
C ALA A 107 -4.20 -16.21 9.27
N PHE A 108 -3.69 -17.35 8.81
CA PHE A 108 -4.56 -18.49 8.52
C PHE A 108 -4.72 -19.24 9.84
N TYR A 109 -5.96 -19.66 10.14
CA TYR A 109 -6.20 -20.72 11.12
C TYR A 109 -5.37 -21.97 10.79
#